data_AF-A0A5B7I4E3-F1
#
_entry.id   AF-A0A5B7I4E3-F1
#
_cell.length_a   1.000
_cell.length_b   1.000
_cell.length_c   1.000
_cell.angle_alpha   90.00
_cell.angle_beta   90.00
_cell.angle_gamma   90.00
#
_symmetry.space_group_name_H-M   'P 1'
#
loop_
_entity.id
_entity.type
_entity.pdbx_description
1 polymer ?
#
loop_
_entity_poly.entity_id
_entity_poly.type
_entity_poly.pdbx_seq_one_letter_code
_entity_poly.pdbx_strand_id
1 'polypeptide(L)' 'MTMVRNSVGSECYVADEIITSRAGVRIRIGNTDAEGRMAMADVLCLMKEKAVKEVGVGRFP' A
#
# COMPACT_ATOMS: atom_id res chain seq x y z
N MET A 1 -10.64 4.55 -3.00
CA MET A 1 -9.79 5.63 -3.55
C MET A 1 -8.66 5.87 -2.56
N THR A 2 -7.44 6.04 -3.04
CA THR A 2 -6.28 6.38 -2.20
C THR A 2 -6.03 7.89 -2.32
N MET A 3 -6.06 8.61 -1.21
CA MET A 3 -5.76 10.04 -1.18
C MET A 3 -4.84 10.33 -0.01
N VAL A 4 -3.71 10.96 -0.29
CA VAL A 4 -2.70 11.33 0.71
C VAL A 4 -2.14 12.70 0.36
N ARG A 5 -1.58 13.41 1.36
CA ARG A 5 -0.71 14.56 1.14
C ARG A 5 0.71 14.18 1.52
N ASN A 6 1.64 14.32 0.58
CA ASN A 6 3.07 14.21 0.88
C ASN A 6 3.57 15.59 1.31
N SER A 7 3.96 15.74 2.57
CA SER A 7 4.40 17.02 3.14
C SER A 7 5.45 16.78 4.22
N VAL A 8 6.34 17.76 4.38
CA VAL A 8 7.42 17.70 5.38
C VAL A 8 6.88 18.09 6.76
N GLY A 9 7.27 17.34 7.79
CA GLY A 9 6.88 17.59 9.19
C GLY A 9 7.62 16.66 10.14
N SER A 10 7.38 16.78 11.46
CA SER A 10 8.04 15.91 12.45
C SER A 10 7.64 14.44 12.31
N GLU A 11 6.42 14.18 11.82
CA GLU A 11 5.85 12.84 11.64
C GLU A 11 5.93 12.35 10.18
N CYS A 12 6.74 13.00 9.32
CA CYS A 12 6.89 12.52 7.95
C CYS A 12 7.79 11.28 7.90
N TYR A 13 7.55 10.42 6.92
CA TYR A 13 8.44 9.30 6.65
C TYR A 13 9.86 9.80 6.35
N VAL A 14 10.85 9.09 6.87
CA VAL A 14 12.26 9.39 6.61
C VAL A 14 12.89 8.34 5.71
N ALA A 15 13.98 8.72 5.04
CA ALA A 15 14.77 7.77 4.29
C ALA A 15 15.29 6.65 5.22
N ASP A 16 15.29 5.42 4.71
CA ASP A 16 15.63 4.17 5.38
C ASP A 16 14.68 3.73 6.52
N GLU A 17 13.57 4.41 6.71
CA GLU A 17 12.49 3.91 7.56
C GLU A 17 11.88 2.63 6.97
N ILE A 18 11.47 1.69 7.85
CA ILE A 18 10.84 0.42 7.43
C ILE A 18 9.42 0.33 7.97
N ILE A 19 8.46 0.44 7.06
CA ILE A 19 7.02 0.32 7.35
C ILE A 19 6.51 -1.08 6.99
N THR A 20 5.39 -1.47 7.59
CA THR A 20 4.71 -2.74 7.29
C THR A 20 3.45 -2.46 6.48
N SER A 21 3.36 -3.05 5.28
CA SER A 21 2.17 -2.95 4.44
C SER A 21 1.04 -3.88 4.94
N ARG A 22 -0.19 -3.62 4.48
CA ARG A 22 -1.35 -4.50 4.69
C ARG A 22 -1.09 -5.94 4.22
N ALA A 23 -0.28 -6.10 3.17
CA ALA A 23 0.09 -7.41 2.64
C ALA A 23 1.04 -8.20 3.57
N GLY A 24 1.43 -7.66 4.72
CA GLY A 24 2.40 -8.25 5.66
C GLY A 24 3.85 -8.11 5.19
N VAL A 25 4.09 -7.41 4.08
CA VAL A 25 5.44 -7.19 3.53
C VAL A 25 6.04 -5.92 4.12
N ARG A 26 7.33 -5.97 4.44
CA ARG A 26 8.12 -4.85 4.95
C ARG A 26 8.62 -4.00 3.77
N ILE A 27 8.40 -2.69 3.83
CA ILE A 27 8.82 -1.73 2.81
C ILE A 27 9.86 -0.81 3.43
N ARG A 28 11.07 -0.80 2.84
CA ARG A 28 12.09 0.20 3.16
C ARG A 28 11.86 1.45 2.30
N ILE A 29 11.73 2.60 2.94
CA ILE A 29 11.51 3.89 2.28
C ILE A 29 12.86 4.43 1.82
N GLY A 30 13.24 4.14 0.58
CA GLY A 30 14.46 4.72 -0.01
C GLY A 30 14.29 6.13 -0.57
N ASN A 31 13.07 6.51 -0.95
CA ASN A 31 12.71 7.83 -1.46
C ASN A 31 11.25 8.14 -1.13
N THR A 32 11.01 9.23 -0.43
CA THR A 32 9.68 9.70 0.00
C THR A 32 8.86 10.33 -1.12
N ASP A 33 9.49 10.79 -2.21
CA ASP A 33 8.83 11.31 -3.42
C ASP A 33 8.26 10.20 -4.32
N ALA A 34 8.41 8.96 -3.89
CA ALA A 34 7.81 7.80 -4.52
C ALA A 34 6.72 7.18 -3.64
N GLU A 35 6.00 8.02 -2.91
CA GLU A 35 4.92 7.65 -2.00
C GLU A 35 3.69 7.12 -2.73
N GLY A 36 3.47 7.49 -3.99
CA GLY A 36 2.30 7.04 -4.75
C GLY A 36 2.17 5.51 -4.79
N ARG A 37 3.28 4.79 -5.01
CA ARG A 37 3.29 3.32 -4.96
C ARG A 37 3.05 2.77 -3.56
N MET A 38 3.54 3.45 -2.53
CA MET A 38 3.38 3.05 -1.13
C MET A 38 1.91 3.17 -0.73
N ALA A 39 1.28 4.30 -1.06
CA ALA A 39 -0.12 4.58 -0.78
C ALA A 39 -1.06 3.59 -1.51
N MET A 40 -0.70 3.17 -2.74
CA MET A 40 -1.51 2.23 -3.52
C MET A 40 -1.40 0.78 -3.04
N ALA A 41 -0.30 0.39 -2.39
CA ALA A 41 -0.03 -1.00 -2.00
C ALA A 41 -1.17 -1.61 -1.17
N ASP A 42 -1.67 -0.87 -0.18
CA ASP A 42 -2.70 -1.36 0.74
C ASP A 42 -4.07 -1.47 0.08
N VAL A 43 -4.43 -0.51 -0.77
CA VAL A 43 -5.71 -0.54 -1.50
C VAL A 43 -5.70 -1.66 -2.54
N LEU A 44 -4.58 -1.89 -3.24
CA LEU A 44 -4.44 -3.02 -4.15
C LEU A 44 -4.55 -4.36 -3.41
N CYS A 45 -3.93 -4.48 -2.23
CA CYS A 45 -4.08 -5.68 -1.39
C CYS A 45 -5.53 -5.92 -0.98
N LEU A 46 -6.22 -4.87 -0.50
CA LEU A 46 -7.65 -4.94 -0.16
C LEU A 46 -8.51 -5.35 -1.36
N MET A 47 -8.27 -4.78 -2.55
CA MET A 47 -9.06 -5.11 -3.74
C MET A 47 -8.78 -6.52 -4.23
N LYS A 48 -7.54 -7.00 -4.14
CA LYS A 48 -7.20 -8.41 -4.39
C LYS A 48 -7.96 -9.34 -3.44
N GLU A 49 -7.95 -9.05 -2.14
CA GLU A 49 -8.70 -9.82 -1.14
C GLU A 49 -10.21 -9.86 -1.45
N LYS A 50 -10.78 -8.73 -1.85
CA LYS A 50 -12.19 -8.65 -2.26
C LYS A 50 -12.45 -9.45 -3.53
N ALA A 51 -11.63 -9.30 -4.56
CA ALA A 51 -11.79 -10.02 -5.82
C ALA A 51 -11.74 -11.55 -5.62
N VAL A 52 -10.80 -12.05 -4.79
CA VAL A 52 -10.73 -13.48 -4.47
C VAL A 52 -11.97 -13.96 -3.73
N LYS A 53 -12.53 -13.15 -2.82
CA LYS A 53 -13.76 -13.48 -2.09
C LYS A 53 -15.00 -13.51 -3.00
N GLU A 54 -15.14 -12.54 -3.90
CA GLU A 54 -16.25 -12.46 -4.85
C GLU A 54 -16.18 -13.59 -5.90
N VAL A 55 -14.99 -13.92 -6.40
CA VAL A 55 -14.78 -15.04 -7.36
C VAL A 55 -14.84 -16.42 -6.67
N GLY A 56 -14.76 -16.45 -5.33
CA GLY A 56 -14.96 -17.64 -4.49
C GLY A 56 -16.36 -18.26 -4.55
N VAL A 57 -17.29 -17.66 -5.29
CA VAL A 57 -18.54 -18.29 -5.76
C VAL A 57 -18.57 -18.24 -7.30
N GLY A 58 -17.63 -18.94 -7.92
CA GLY A 58 -17.68 -19.25 -9.34
C GLY A 58 -16.75 -18.42 -10.22
N ARG A 59 -15.77 -19.14 -10.76
CA ARG A 59 -15.26 -18.97 -12.13
C ARG A 59 -14.32 -17.77 -12.35
N PHE A 60 -13.04 -18.07 -12.25
CA PHE A 60 -12.08 -17.61 -13.25
C PHE A 60 -11.57 -18.85 -14.00
N PRO A 61 -11.54 -18.85 -15.35
CA PRO A 61 -10.91 -19.92 -16.13
C PRO A 61 -9.40 -20.02 -15.85
#